data_AF-A0A1N7I0E2-F1
#
_entry.id   AF-A0A1N7I0E2-F1
#
_cell.length_a   1.000
_cell.length_b   1.000
_cell.length_c   1.000
_cell.angle_alpha   90.00
_cell.angle_beta   90.00
_cell.angle_gamma   90.00
#
_symmetry.space_group_name_H-M   'P 1'
#
loop_
_entity.id
_entity.type
_entity.pdbx_description
1 polymer ?
#
loop_
_entity_poly.entity_id
_entity_poly.type
_entity_poly.pdbx_seq_one_letter_code
_entity_poly.pdbx_strand_id
1 'polypeptide(L)'
;MKQDFHLIHFINLPFIRYTIHIKMLKSILILSFSCLTIFCFGQKANQKNDLKQKVKQLDQLMKSANEAGIFNGNVLISKNDKILYKASFGFADAAKTIHLSDEYRFHLGSITKEFSAVALLQLEEQGKLKLSDPVSKFIPQLHDWAHEVTIKDLLQYSSGIPNVNWKTIKNDTDIFNGLMALDQLSFKPGTDYDYNNNNLFLRQFIIERITGIPFKNYVNQLLFKPLKMNSSLMTPFDQEKYIAQGFNAEGVADRAELPITGGTYTTSADLLKWANALHSEKIINKNSIYQSGQSFPVSDSQSALGNAKFDHKNLMAGREVLKRSCFQMLKRK
;
A
#
# COMPACT_ATOMS: atom_id res chain seq x y z
N MET A 1 78.53 16.20 -17.87
CA MET A 1 79.82 16.85 -17.54
C MET A 1 79.67 18.34 -17.77
N LYS A 2 80.03 19.13 -16.74
CA LYS A 2 80.42 20.55 -16.74
C LYS A 2 79.33 21.58 -17.12
N GLN A 3 78.78 22.32 -16.14
CA GLN A 3 79.30 23.58 -15.56
C GLN A 3 79.32 24.72 -16.59
N ASP A 4 78.52 25.77 -16.40
CA ASP A 4 79.02 26.98 -15.73
C ASP A 4 77.91 27.98 -15.35
N PHE A 5 78.20 28.69 -14.27
CA PHE A 5 77.37 29.66 -13.55
C PHE A 5 77.33 31.02 -14.27
N HIS A 6 76.23 31.76 -14.09
CA HIS A 6 76.32 33.19 -13.81
C HIS A 6 75.36 33.63 -12.71
N LEU A 7 75.97 34.31 -11.74
CA LEU A 7 75.45 34.90 -10.52
C LEU A 7 74.77 36.23 -10.83
N ILE A 8 73.53 36.47 -10.38
CA ILE A 8 73.00 37.84 -10.16
C ILE A 8 72.15 37.87 -8.88
N HIS A 9 72.70 38.61 -7.90
CA HIS A 9 72.11 39.33 -6.77
C HIS A 9 70.86 38.82 -6.03
N PHE A 10 71.08 38.53 -4.74
CA PHE A 10 70.08 38.61 -3.69
C PHE A 10 69.48 40.03 -3.58
N ILE A 11 68.17 40.14 -3.77
CA ILE A 11 67.37 41.19 -3.15
C ILE A 11 66.58 40.54 -2.02
N ASN A 12 66.96 40.88 -0.79
CA ASN A 12 66.17 40.66 0.41
C ASN A 12 64.84 41.42 0.28
N LEU A 13 63.73 40.69 0.17
CA LEU A 13 62.38 41.21 0.37
C LEU A 13 61.67 40.38 1.46
N PRO A 14 60.84 41.01 2.29
CA PRO A 14 60.67 40.61 3.69
C PRO A 14 59.77 39.39 3.87
N PHE A 15 60.19 38.49 4.78
CA PHE A 15 59.46 37.33 5.32
C PHE A 15 58.07 37.64 5.93
N ILE A 16 57.64 38.90 5.95
CA ILE A 16 56.39 39.37 6.58
C ILE A 16 55.17 39.15 5.68
N ARG A 17 55.34 39.03 4.35
CA ARG A 17 54.20 38.88 3.41
C ARG A 17 53.54 37.48 3.42
N TYR A 18 54.28 36.41 3.71
CA TYR A 18 53.75 35.04 3.63
C TYR A 18 52.79 34.68 4.78
N THR A 19 53.08 35.14 6.01
CA THR A 19 52.22 34.87 7.18
C THR A 19 50.87 35.59 7.09
N ILE A 20 50.84 36.77 6.47
CA ILE A 20 49.61 37.55 6.25
C ILE A 20 48.74 36.87 5.20
N HIS A 21 49.33 36.36 4.10
CA HIS A 21 48.59 35.62 3.08
C HIS A 21 47.97 34.31 3.59
N ILE A 22 48.68 33.54 4.43
CA ILE A 22 48.12 32.31 5.02
C ILE A 22 47.00 32.62 6.02
N LYS A 23 47.12 33.68 6.84
CA LYS A 23 46.04 34.11 7.73
C LYS A 23 44.83 34.60 6.94
N MET A 24 45.03 35.39 5.88
CA MET A 24 43.96 35.83 4.98
C MET A 24 43.26 34.66 4.27
N LEU A 25 44.00 33.69 3.73
CA LEU A 25 43.39 32.52 3.09
C LEU A 25 42.55 31.69 4.08
N LYS A 26 43.03 31.51 5.32
CA LYS A 26 42.25 30.84 6.38
C LYS A 26 40.99 31.62 6.73
N SER A 27 41.06 32.95 6.85
CA SER A 27 39.89 33.79 7.10
C SER A 27 38.88 33.75 5.95
N ILE A 28 39.33 33.74 4.69
CA ILE A 28 38.46 33.63 3.51
C ILE A 28 37.79 32.25 3.47
N LEU A 29 38.51 31.15 3.79
CA LEU A 29 37.92 29.82 3.86
C LEU A 29 36.89 29.69 5.01
N ILE A 30 37.14 30.32 6.15
CA ILE A 30 36.20 30.32 7.29
C ILE A 30 34.94 31.14 6.95
N LEU A 31 35.09 32.30 6.29
CA LEU A 31 33.96 33.12 5.84
C LEU A 31 33.14 32.44 4.73
N SER A 32 33.78 31.73 3.79
CA SER A 32 33.06 31.00 2.75
C SER A 32 32.29 29.81 3.34
N PHE A 33 32.88 29.10 4.30
CA PHE A 33 32.21 28.00 5.02
C PHE A 33 31.04 28.50 5.90
N SER A 34 31.20 29.65 6.57
CA SER A 34 30.12 30.26 7.36
C SER A 34 28.98 30.80 6.48
N CYS A 35 29.27 31.41 5.33
CA CYS A 35 28.23 31.81 4.36
C CYS A 35 27.49 30.61 3.76
N LEU A 36 28.19 29.52 3.43
CA LEU A 36 27.57 28.31 2.87
C LEU A 36 26.65 27.63 3.90
N THR A 37 27.05 27.61 5.18
CA THR A 37 26.21 27.08 6.27
C THR A 37 24.98 27.95 6.49
N ILE A 38 25.10 29.28 6.58
CA ILE A 38 23.95 30.21 6.72
C ILE A 38 22.96 30.04 5.57
N PHE A 39 23.43 29.93 4.33
CA PHE A 39 22.58 29.73 3.15
C PHE A 39 21.83 28.38 3.20
N CYS A 40 22.51 27.29 3.59
CA CYS A 40 21.89 25.97 3.77
C CYS A 40 20.85 25.97 4.92
N PHE A 41 21.11 26.68 6.02
CA PHE A 41 20.15 26.84 7.12
C PHE A 41 18.92 27.66 6.69
N GLY A 42 19.11 28.72 5.91
CA GLY A 42 18.02 29.52 5.35
C GLY A 42 17.10 28.72 4.42
N GLN A 43 17.66 27.90 3.53
CA GLN A 43 16.87 27.02 2.65
C GLN A 43 16.05 25.97 3.42
N LYS A 44 16.65 25.32 4.43
CA LYS A 44 15.94 24.34 5.28
C LYS A 44 14.81 24.98 6.10
N ALA A 45 15.02 26.19 6.61
CA ALA A 45 13.99 26.94 7.34
C ALA A 45 12.81 27.32 6.42
N ASN A 46 13.10 27.79 5.20
CA ASN A 46 12.09 28.18 4.24
C ASN A 46 11.25 26.98 3.75
N GLN A 47 11.90 25.83 3.47
CA GLN A 47 11.21 24.58 3.12
C GLN A 47 10.32 24.05 4.26
N LYS A 48 10.77 24.19 5.51
CA LYS A 48 9.99 23.79 6.69
C LYS A 48 8.75 24.68 6.88
N ASN A 49 8.85 25.97 6.57
CA ASN A 49 7.72 26.89 6.62
C ASN A 49 6.71 26.63 5.49
N ASP A 50 7.16 26.38 4.25
CA ASP A 50 6.30 25.98 3.13
C ASP A 50 5.51 24.70 3.45
N LEU A 51 6.18 23.67 4.00
CA LEU A 51 5.50 22.43 4.36
C LEU A 51 4.43 22.63 5.44
N LYS A 52 4.72 23.44 6.47
CA LYS A 52 3.74 23.79 7.51
C LYS A 52 2.52 24.49 6.91
N GLN A 53 2.73 25.42 5.97
CA GLN A 53 1.65 26.12 5.29
C GLN A 53 0.78 25.17 4.46
N LYS A 54 1.40 24.25 3.70
CA LYS A 54 0.68 23.22 2.93
C LYS A 54 -0.16 22.30 3.81
N VAL A 55 0.39 21.86 4.94
CA VAL A 55 -0.36 21.04 5.91
C VAL A 55 -1.56 21.82 6.48
N LYS A 56 -1.41 23.11 6.79
CA LYS A 56 -2.52 23.95 7.24
C LYS A 56 -3.60 24.12 6.17
N GLN A 57 -3.21 24.34 4.91
CA GLN A 57 -4.16 24.44 3.79
C GLN A 57 -4.92 23.14 3.58
N LEU A 58 -4.24 21.99 3.68
CA LEU A 58 -4.89 20.68 3.62
C LEU A 58 -5.88 20.49 4.76
N ASP A 59 -5.50 20.85 5.98
CA ASP A 59 -6.39 20.73 7.14
C ASP A 59 -7.67 21.55 6.96
N GLN A 60 -7.54 22.79 6.49
CA GLN A 60 -8.68 23.66 6.16
C GLN A 60 -9.55 23.07 5.05
N LEU A 61 -8.94 22.49 4.01
CA LEU A 61 -9.64 21.82 2.92
C LEU A 61 -10.45 20.62 3.43
N MET A 62 -9.82 19.74 4.22
CA MET A 62 -10.49 18.55 4.76
C MET A 62 -11.60 18.91 5.73
N LYS A 63 -11.41 19.95 6.56
CA LYS A 63 -12.45 20.49 7.43
C LYS A 63 -13.64 21.02 6.62
N SER A 64 -13.38 21.81 5.57
CA SER A 64 -14.43 22.33 4.69
C SER A 64 -15.17 21.21 3.98
N ALA A 65 -14.47 20.16 3.54
CA ALA A 65 -15.08 18.98 2.93
C ALA A 65 -15.97 18.22 3.93
N ASN A 66 -15.56 18.10 5.19
CA ASN A 66 -16.38 17.48 6.23
C ASN A 66 -17.63 18.31 6.57
N GLU A 67 -17.47 19.63 6.74
CA GLU A 67 -18.57 20.57 7.00
C GLU A 67 -19.60 20.57 5.85
N ALA A 68 -19.14 20.40 4.61
CA ALA A 68 -19.99 20.26 3.43
C ALA A 68 -20.62 18.86 3.27
N GLY A 69 -20.36 17.91 4.19
CA GLY A 69 -20.84 16.53 4.10
C GLY A 69 -20.17 15.71 2.99
N ILE A 70 -19.08 16.21 2.40
CA ILE A 70 -18.33 15.56 1.31
C ILE A 70 -17.38 14.48 1.85
N PHE A 71 -16.87 14.66 3.07
CA PHE A 71 -15.87 13.78 3.67
C PHE A 71 -16.22 13.34 5.09
N ASN A 72 -16.11 12.05 5.36
CA ASN A 72 -16.22 11.44 6.68
C ASN A 72 -15.14 10.35 6.77
N GLY A 73 -14.17 10.47 7.67
CA GLY A 73 -13.08 9.50 7.75
C GLY A 73 -11.77 10.02 8.33
N ASN A 74 -10.76 9.17 8.25
CA ASN A 74 -9.40 9.46 8.72
C ASN A 74 -8.47 9.76 7.53
N VAL A 75 -7.62 10.77 7.70
CA VAL A 75 -6.60 11.19 6.72
C VAL A 75 -5.23 11.04 7.36
N LEU A 76 -4.30 10.42 6.63
CA LEU A 76 -2.89 10.37 7.00
C LEU A 76 -2.05 10.68 5.77
N ILE A 77 -1.07 11.58 5.92
CA ILE A 77 -0.04 11.85 4.92
C ILE A 77 1.31 11.61 5.54
N SER A 78 2.14 10.84 4.85
CA SER A 78 3.53 10.60 5.19
C SER A 78 4.46 10.98 4.05
N LYS A 79 5.72 11.22 4.38
CA LYS A 79 6.82 11.32 3.42
C LYS A 79 8.06 10.69 4.05
N ASN A 80 8.67 9.73 3.36
CA ASN A 80 9.83 8.99 3.84
C ASN A 80 9.58 8.45 5.27
N ASP A 81 8.47 7.75 5.46
CA ASP A 81 8.01 7.17 6.74
C ASP A 81 7.69 8.16 7.85
N LYS A 82 7.89 9.47 7.63
CA LYS A 82 7.53 10.51 8.57
C LYS A 82 6.10 10.98 8.31
N ILE A 83 5.24 10.83 9.32
CA ILE A 83 3.90 11.40 9.29
C ILE A 83 3.99 12.94 9.27
N LEU A 84 3.38 13.55 8.27
CA LEU A 84 3.32 14.99 8.06
C LEU A 84 1.97 15.57 8.49
N TYR A 85 0.90 14.79 8.32
CA TYR A 85 -0.46 15.15 8.67
C TYR A 85 -1.24 13.91 9.09
N LYS A 86 -2.04 14.02 10.15
CA LYS A 86 -2.96 12.98 10.60
C LYS A 86 -4.15 13.65 11.26
N ALA A 87 -5.36 13.35 10.79
CA ALA A 87 -6.59 13.93 11.32
C ALA A 87 -7.78 12.97 11.10
N SER A 88 -8.79 13.13 11.93
CA SER A 88 -10.06 12.37 11.89
C SER A 88 -11.21 13.36 11.77
N PHE A 89 -12.17 13.08 10.88
CA PHE A 89 -13.27 13.98 10.58
C PHE A 89 -14.60 13.24 10.59
N GLY A 90 -15.59 13.79 11.28
CA GLY A 90 -16.97 13.30 11.31
C GLY A 90 -17.21 12.19 12.33
N PHE A 91 -17.95 11.15 11.94
CA PHE A 91 -18.61 10.20 12.84
C PHE A 91 -18.38 8.74 12.44
N ALA A 92 -18.35 7.88 13.45
CA ALA A 92 -18.12 6.44 13.33
C ALA A 92 -19.42 5.64 13.18
N ASP A 93 -20.58 6.27 13.37
CA ASP A 93 -21.90 5.67 13.36
C ASP A 93 -22.87 6.48 12.48
N ALA A 94 -23.86 5.79 11.93
CA ALA A 94 -24.84 6.41 11.04
C ALA A 94 -25.73 7.45 11.73
N ALA A 95 -25.98 7.28 13.04
CA ALA A 95 -26.74 8.23 13.86
C ALA A 95 -25.95 9.51 14.18
N LYS A 96 -24.66 9.58 13.81
CA LYS A 96 -23.77 10.72 14.04
C LYS A 96 -23.65 11.10 15.52
N THR A 97 -23.57 10.08 16.38
CA THR A 97 -23.47 10.26 17.83
C THR A 97 -22.05 10.03 18.36
N ILE A 98 -21.20 9.36 17.58
CA ILE A 98 -19.85 8.95 17.98
C ILE A 98 -18.85 9.57 17.02
N HIS A 99 -17.97 10.44 17.51
CA HIS A 99 -16.92 11.03 16.69
C HIS A 99 -15.83 10.03 16.30
N LEU A 100 -15.31 10.18 15.08
CA LEU A 100 -14.13 9.44 14.65
C LEU A 100 -12.87 9.88 15.40
N SER A 101 -12.03 8.91 15.73
CA SER A 101 -10.64 9.07 16.17
C SER A 101 -9.71 8.28 15.25
N ASP A 102 -8.39 8.44 15.42
CA ASP A 102 -7.39 7.71 14.64
C ASP A 102 -7.28 6.22 15.03
N GLU A 103 -7.97 5.82 16.10
CA GLU A 103 -8.11 4.43 16.56
C GLU A 103 -9.17 3.65 15.76
N TYR A 104 -10.08 4.35 15.08
CA TYR A 104 -11.13 3.70 14.29
C TYR A 104 -10.57 2.96 13.08
N ARG A 105 -11.03 1.72 12.96
CA ARG A 105 -10.74 0.83 11.85
C ARG A 105 -11.84 0.95 10.80
N PHE A 106 -11.42 1.01 9.56
CA PHE A 106 -12.31 1.07 8.40
C PHE A 106 -12.21 -0.23 7.62
N HIS A 107 -13.34 -0.70 7.09
CA HIS A 107 -13.34 -1.77 6.11
C HIS A 107 -12.64 -1.29 4.83
N LEU A 108 -11.61 -2.01 4.41
CA LEU A 108 -10.75 -1.62 3.30
C LEU A 108 -11.36 -1.86 1.90
N GLY A 109 -12.46 -2.62 1.84
CA GLY A 109 -13.02 -3.09 0.58
C GLY A 109 -11.95 -3.79 -0.27
N SER A 110 -11.84 -3.41 -1.54
CA SER A 110 -10.97 -4.11 -2.49
C SER A 110 -9.46 -4.00 -2.22
N ILE A 111 -8.97 -3.14 -1.32
CA ILE A 111 -7.56 -3.21 -0.89
C ILE A 111 -7.26 -4.55 -0.20
N THR A 112 -8.26 -5.23 0.38
CA THR A 112 -8.03 -6.54 1.03
C THR A 112 -7.40 -7.58 0.09
N LYS A 113 -7.57 -7.44 -1.22
CA LYS A 113 -6.99 -8.37 -2.21
C LYS A 113 -5.47 -8.40 -2.16
N GLU A 114 -4.82 -7.32 -1.74
CA GLU A 114 -3.37 -7.23 -1.60
C GLU A 114 -2.82 -8.27 -0.61
N PHE A 115 -3.51 -8.49 0.52
CA PHE A 115 -3.05 -9.46 1.53
C PHE A 115 -3.03 -10.90 1.01
N SER A 116 -4.02 -11.30 0.21
CA SER A 116 -4.05 -12.63 -0.41
C SER A 116 -2.96 -12.80 -1.46
N ALA A 117 -2.63 -11.74 -2.21
CA ALA A 117 -1.60 -11.76 -3.23
C ALA A 117 -0.20 -11.88 -2.60
N VAL A 118 0.06 -11.07 -1.57
CA VAL A 118 1.31 -11.13 -0.82
C VAL A 118 1.48 -12.50 -0.17
N ALA A 119 0.44 -13.07 0.43
CA ALA A 119 0.49 -14.41 1.02
C ALA A 119 0.82 -15.51 -0.02
N LEU A 120 0.22 -15.48 -1.21
CA LEU A 120 0.58 -16.42 -2.28
C LEU A 120 2.03 -16.26 -2.73
N LEU A 121 2.50 -15.03 -2.87
CA LEU A 121 3.88 -14.78 -3.29
C LEU A 121 4.90 -15.12 -2.21
N GLN A 122 4.58 -14.98 -0.93
CA GLN A 122 5.40 -15.53 0.16
C GLN A 122 5.54 -17.05 0.03
N LEU A 123 4.46 -17.75 -0.36
CA LEU A 123 4.50 -19.18 -0.60
C LEU A 123 5.27 -19.55 -1.87
N GLU A 124 5.21 -18.72 -2.92
CA GLU A 124 6.05 -18.87 -4.12
C GLU A 124 7.54 -18.72 -3.78
N GLU A 125 7.91 -17.68 -3.02
CA GLU A 125 9.29 -17.45 -2.58
C GLU A 125 9.84 -18.61 -1.72
N GLN A 126 8.97 -19.29 -0.97
CA GLN A 126 9.29 -20.50 -0.22
C GLN A 126 9.36 -21.76 -1.09
N GLY A 127 9.11 -21.66 -2.41
CA GLY A 127 9.07 -22.79 -3.34
C GLY A 127 7.86 -23.71 -3.17
N LYS A 128 6.84 -23.29 -2.42
CA LYS A 128 5.64 -24.11 -2.12
C LYS A 128 4.61 -24.11 -3.25
N LEU A 129 4.64 -23.10 -4.12
CA LEU A 129 3.84 -23.00 -5.32
C LEU A 129 4.61 -22.30 -6.42
N LYS A 130 4.10 -22.35 -7.65
CA LYS A 130 4.51 -21.51 -8.77
C LYS A 130 3.28 -20.77 -9.29
N LEU A 131 3.42 -19.54 -9.77
CA LEU A 131 2.28 -18.84 -10.39
C LEU A 131 1.70 -19.58 -11.61
N SER A 132 2.49 -20.43 -12.27
CA SER A 132 2.05 -21.28 -13.39
C SER A 132 1.36 -22.58 -12.94
N ASP A 133 1.31 -22.89 -11.65
CA ASP A 133 0.59 -24.08 -11.19
C ASP A 133 -0.92 -23.93 -11.44
N PRO A 134 -1.60 -24.99 -11.89
CA PRO A 134 -3.05 -24.98 -12.03
C PRO A 134 -3.73 -25.02 -10.67
N VAL A 135 -4.94 -24.46 -10.58
CA VAL A 135 -5.75 -24.46 -9.34
C VAL A 135 -6.03 -25.88 -8.86
N SER A 136 -6.27 -26.82 -9.77
CA SER A 136 -6.56 -28.23 -9.45
C SER A 136 -5.44 -28.92 -8.66
N LYS A 137 -4.19 -28.43 -8.75
CA LYS A 137 -3.07 -28.92 -7.93
C LYS A 137 -3.33 -28.78 -6.43
N PHE A 138 -4.06 -27.73 -6.03
CA PHE A 138 -4.32 -27.40 -4.62
C PHE A 138 -5.76 -27.69 -4.21
N ILE A 139 -6.69 -27.66 -5.18
CA ILE A 139 -8.13 -27.88 -4.95
C ILE A 139 -8.65 -28.86 -6.03
N PRO A 140 -8.32 -30.16 -5.94
CA PRO A 140 -8.71 -31.16 -6.93
C PRO A 140 -10.22 -31.49 -6.90
N GLN A 141 -10.98 -30.92 -5.96
CA GLN A 141 -12.44 -31.12 -5.86
C GLN A 141 -13.24 -30.24 -6.84
N LEU A 142 -12.59 -29.26 -7.49
CA LEU A 142 -13.24 -28.40 -8.48
C LEU A 142 -13.37 -29.14 -9.81
N HIS A 143 -14.30 -28.68 -10.66
CA HIS A 143 -14.50 -29.21 -12.01
C HIS A 143 -13.27 -29.01 -12.92
N ASP A 144 -13.30 -29.65 -14.09
CA ASP A 144 -12.19 -29.77 -15.05
C ASP A 144 -11.52 -28.43 -15.41
N TRP A 145 -12.28 -27.32 -15.41
CA TRP A 145 -11.72 -25.98 -15.65
C TRP A 145 -10.57 -25.61 -14.70
N ALA A 146 -10.52 -26.19 -13.50
CA ALA A 146 -9.46 -25.93 -12.52
C ALA A 146 -8.08 -26.43 -12.99
N HIS A 147 -8.03 -27.31 -14.00
CA HIS A 147 -6.79 -27.73 -14.66
C HIS A 147 -6.25 -26.67 -15.63
N GLU A 148 -7.09 -25.75 -16.10
CA GLU A 148 -6.71 -24.70 -17.05
C GLU A 148 -6.39 -23.37 -16.37
N VAL A 149 -7.08 -23.06 -15.27
CA VAL A 149 -6.86 -21.82 -14.51
C VAL A 149 -5.59 -21.92 -13.69
N THR A 150 -4.66 -20.98 -13.88
CA THR A 150 -3.42 -20.89 -13.10
C THR A 150 -3.53 -19.90 -11.93
N ILE A 151 -2.60 -19.98 -10.96
CA ILE A 151 -2.51 -18.97 -9.89
C ILE A 151 -2.29 -17.56 -10.46
N LYS A 152 -1.52 -17.43 -11.56
CA LYS A 152 -1.34 -16.17 -12.27
C LYS A 152 -2.68 -15.59 -12.73
N ASP A 153 -3.57 -16.41 -13.28
CA ASP A 153 -4.88 -15.95 -13.75
C ASP A 153 -5.73 -15.39 -12.61
N LEU A 154 -5.63 -15.98 -11.41
CA LEU A 154 -6.32 -15.47 -10.23
C LEU A 154 -5.79 -14.09 -9.77
N LEU A 155 -4.49 -13.83 -9.94
CA LEU A 155 -3.89 -12.53 -9.59
C LEU A 155 -4.24 -11.43 -10.61
N GLN A 156 -4.46 -11.81 -11.86
CA GLN A 156 -4.70 -10.88 -12.99
C GLN A 156 -6.18 -10.74 -13.36
N TYR A 157 -7.07 -11.48 -12.70
CA TYR A 157 -8.50 -11.57 -13.01
C TYR A 157 -8.76 -12.01 -14.44
N SER A 158 -7.95 -12.95 -14.94
CA SER A 158 -8.05 -13.52 -16.29
C SER A 158 -8.50 -14.99 -16.28
N SER A 159 -9.16 -15.44 -15.20
CA SER A 159 -9.49 -16.86 -15.00
C SER A 159 -10.73 -17.34 -15.75
N GLY A 160 -11.62 -16.44 -16.18
CA GLY A 160 -12.91 -16.82 -16.78
C GLY A 160 -13.94 -17.36 -15.80
N ILE A 161 -13.67 -17.38 -14.49
CA ILE A 161 -14.58 -17.96 -13.50
C ILE A 161 -15.84 -17.09 -13.38
N PRO A 162 -17.06 -17.63 -13.58
CA PRO A 162 -18.30 -16.87 -13.42
C PRO A 162 -18.59 -16.58 -11.94
N ASN A 163 -19.53 -15.68 -11.65
CA ASN A 163 -19.96 -15.41 -10.27
C ASN A 163 -20.69 -16.61 -9.67
N VAL A 164 -20.43 -16.90 -8.38
CA VAL A 164 -21.30 -17.80 -7.62
C VAL A 164 -22.67 -17.15 -7.40
N ASN A 165 -23.68 -17.94 -7.05
CA ASN A 165 -24.99 -17.39 -6.71
C ASN A 165 -24.96 -16.65 -5.37
N TRP A 166 -24.62 -15.35 -5.41
CA TRP A 166 -24.51 -14.49 -4.23
C TRP A 166 -25.76 -14.43 -3.35
N LYS A 167 -26.94 -14.80 -3.85
CA LYS A 167 -28.18 -14.84 -3.05
C LYS A 167 -28.19 -15.97 -2.02
N THR A 168 -27.39 -17.01 -2.21
CA THR A 168 -27.34 -18.18 -1.32
C THR A 168 -26.14 -18.18 -0.40
N ILE A 169 -25.18 -17.29 -0.60
CA ILE A 169 -23.94 -17.24 0.16
C ILE A 169 -24.16 -16.59 1.52
N LYS A 170 -23.77 -17.29 2.59
CA LYS A 170 -23.78 -16.75 3.95
C LYS A 170 -22.40 -16.78 4.61
N ASN A 171 -21.51 -17.67 4.19
CA ASN A 171 -20.20 -17.89 4.80
C ASN A 171 -19.22 -18.51 3.78
N ASP A 172 -17.98 -18.74 4.19
CA ASP A 172 -16.91 -19.30 3.34
C ASP A 172 -17.23 -20.71 2.79
N THR A 173 -17.98 -21.53 3.54
CA THR A 173 -18.39 -22.87 3.10
C THR A 173 -19.36 -22.77 1.92
N ASP A 174 -20.31 -21.83 1.98
CA ASP A 174 -21.24 -21.61 0.86
C ASP A 174 -20.52 -21.12 -0.38
N ILE A 175 -19.47 -20.29 -0.23
CA ILE A 175 -18.63 -19.85 -1.36
C ILE A 175 -17.93 -21.04 -1.99
N PHE A 176 -17.30 -21.89 -1.17
CA PHE A 176 -16.60 -23.06 -1.66
C PHE A 176 -17.55 -24.03 -2.39
N ASN A 177 -18.74 -24.28 -1.81
CA ASN A 177 -19.78 -25.09 -2.46
C ASN A 177 -20.27 -24.46 -3.76
N GLY A 178 -20.44 -23.14 -3.80
CA GLY A 178 -20.78 -22.40 -5.01
C GLY A 178 -19.73 -22.55 -6.10
N LEU A 179 -18.43 -22.48 -5.77
CA LEU A 179 -17.32 -22.70 -6.71
C LEU A 179 -17.28 -24.15 -7.22
N MET A 180 -17.53 -25.13 -6.34
CA MET A 180 -17.63 -26.54 -6.73
C MET A 180 -18.82 -26.83 -7.66
N ALA A 181 -19.84 -25.97 -7.68
CA ALA A 181 -21.00 -26.13 -8.55
C ALA A 181 -20.84 -25.48 -9.94
N LEU A 182 -19.74 -24.75 -10.18
CA LEU A 182 -19.44 -24.15 -11.48
C LEU A 182 -18.76 -25.20 -12.36
N ASP A 183 -19.38 -25.58 -13.47
CA ASP A 183 -18.86 -26.58 -14.40
C ASP A 183 -18.19 -25.97 -15.64
N GLN A 184 -18.43 -24.69 -15.92
CA GLN A 184 -17.90 -23.99 -17.09
C GLN A 184 -17.33 -22.60 -16.77
N LEU A 185 -16.33 -22.18 -17.55
CA LEU A 185 -15.80 -20.82 -17.54
C LEU A 185 -16.55 -19.94 -18.54
N SER A 186 -16.66 -18.66 -18.24
CA SER A 186 -17.19 -17.62 -19.14
C SER A 186 -16.29 -17.38 -20.35
N PHE A 187 -14.98 -17.61 -20.21
CA PHE A 187 -13.98 -17.48 -21.27
C PHE A 187 -12.73 -18.29 -20.92
N LYS A 188 -11.85 -18.50 -21.91
CA LYS A 188 -10.61 -19.25 -21.72
C LYS A 188 -9.63 -18.51 -20.79
N PRO A 189 -8.98 -19.19 -19.82
CA PRO A 189 -8.02 -18.52 -18.95
C PRO A 189 -6.91 -17.81 -19.73
N GLY A 190 -6.59 -16.60 -19.30
CA GLY A 190 -5.55 -15.76 -19.91
C GLY A 190 -5.93 -15.11 -21.25
N THR A 191 -7.19 -15.20 -21.72
CA THR A 191 -7.61 -14.56 -22.99
C THR A 191 -8.49 -13.33 -22.82
N ASP A 192 -9.08 -13.12 -21.63
CA ASP A 192 -9.90 -11.95 -21.33
C ASP A 192 -9.77 -11.55 -19.85
N TYR A 193 -10.42 -10.45 -19.47
CA TYR A 193 -10.42 -9.87 -18.13
C TYR A 193 -11.83 -9.78 -17.55
N ASP A 194 -12.02 -10.34 -16.36
CA ASP A 194 -13.24 -10.15 -15.57
C ASP A 194 -12.92 -10.03 -14.08
N TYR A 195 -13.11 -8.83 -13.54
CA TYR A 195 -12.89 -8.55 -12.12
C TYR A 195 -13.93 -9.29 -11.26
N ASN A 196 -13.53 -10.46 -10.77
CA ASN A 196 -14.40 -11.33 -9.99
C ASN A 196 -13.79 -11.70 -8.63
N ASN A 197 -14.59 -11.59 -7.56
CA ASN A 197 -14.19 -11.94 -6.19
C ASN A 197 -13.91 -13.44 -6.01
N ASN A 198 -14.42 -14.31 -6.88
CA ASN A 198 -14.07 -15.74 -6.88
C ASN A 198 -12.56 -15.97 -7.03
N ASN A 199 -11.87 -15.09 -7.76
CA ASN A 199 -10.42 -15.09 -7.82
C ASN A 199 -9.79 -14.83 -6.45
N LEU A 200 -10.38 -13.96 -5.62
CA LEU A 200 -9.91 -13.71 -4.25
C LEU A 200 -10.10 -14.96 -3.38
N PHE A 201 -11.30 -15.57 -3.37
CA PHE A 201 -11.56 -16.71 -2.50
C PHE A 201 -10.71 -17.93 -2.86
N LEU A 202 -10.51 -18.22 -4.15
CA LEU A 202 -9.60 -19.29 -4.54
C LEU A 202 -8.16 -19.06 -4.06
N ARG A 203 -7.66 -17.81 -4.10
CA ARG A 203 -6.34 -17.49 -3.54
C ARG A 203 -6.28 -17.83 -2.05
N GLN A 204 -7.33 -17.48 -1.30
CA GLN A 204 -7.42 -17.80 0.14
C GLN A 204 -7.45 -19.30 0.39
N PHE A 205 -8.32 -20.05 -0.30
CA PHE A 205 -8.41 -21.49 -0.15
C PHE A 205 -7.09 -22.20 -0.53
N ILE A 206 -6.38 -21.74 -1.58
CA ILE A 206 -5.06 -22.27 -1.93
C ILE A 206 -4.06 -22.07 -0.79
N ILE A 207 -4.03 -20.88 -0.18
CA ILE A 207 -3.16 -20.60 0.99
C ILE A 207 -3.48 -21.55 2.14
N GLU A 208 -4.76 -21.75 2.44
CA GLU A 208 -5.20 -22.67 3.51
C GLU A 208 -4.80 -24.12 3.19
N ARG A 209 -4.97 -24.57 1.95
CA ARG A 209 -4.59 -25.93 1.51
C ARG A 209 -3.09 -26.18 1.61
N ILE A 210 -2.27 -25.19 1.26
CA ILE A 210 -0.80 -25.32 1.31
C ILE A 210 -0.30 -25.29 2.77
N THR A 211 -0.92 -24.48 3.62
CA THR A 211 -0.37 -24.17 4.95
C THR A 211 -1.03 -24.95 6.09
N GLY A 212 -2.26 -25.41 5.91
CA GLY A 212 -3.11 -25.93 6.98
C GLY A 212 -3.59 -24.87 7.96
N ILE A 213 -3.36 -23.57 7.67
CA ILE A 213 -3.69 -22.45 8.55
C ILE A 213 -4.86 -21.68 7.93
N PRO A 214 -5.96 -21.40 8.67
CA PRO A 214 -7.04 -20.55 8.19
C PRO A 214 -6.51 -19.18 7.70
N PHE A 215 -7.03 -18.65 6.60
CA PHE A 215 -6.47 -17.47 5.95
C PHE A 215 -6.44 -16.24 6.87
N LYS A 216 -7.49 -16.02 7.68
CA LYS A 216 -7.52 -15.00 8.75
C LYS A 216 -6.33 -15.13 9.71
N ASN A 217 -5.98 -16.35 10.09
CA ASN A 217 -4.85 -16.63 10.99
C ASN A 217 -3.51 -16.42 10.28
N TYR A 218 -3.40 -16.83 9.00
CA TYR A 218 -2.21 -16.57 8.19
C TYR A 218 -1.92 -15.06 8.13
N VAL A 219 -2.92 -14.25 7.77
CA VAL A 219 -2.77 -12.79 7.65
C VAL A 219 -2.38 -12.18 9.00
N ASN A 220 -3.03 -12.58 10.09
CA ASN A 220 -2.67 -12.08 11.42
C ASN A 220 -1.22 -12.44 11.81
N GLN A 221 -0.84 -13.71 11.66
CA GLN A 221 0.44 -14.23 12.16
C GLN A 221 1.64 -13.84 11.29
N LEU A 222 1.46 -13.84 9.97
CA LEU A 222 2.55 -13.73 9.01
C LEU A 222 2.58 -12.39 8.28
N LEU A 223 1.51 -11.60 8.32
CA LEU A 223 1.48 -10.25 7.74
C LEU A 223 1.36 -9.18 8.82
N PHE A 224 0.29 -9.18 9.62
CA PHE A 224 0.04 -8.09 10.57
C PHE A 224 1.07 -8.03 11.71
N LYS A 225 1.31 -9.15 12.42
CA LYS A 225 2.27 -9.19 13.54
C LYS A 225 3.69 -8.79 13.13
N PRO A 226 4.29 -9.34 12.05
CA PRO A 226 5.65 -8.95 11.64
C PRO A 226 5.78 -7.48 11.24
N LEU A 227 4.70 -6.89 10.71
CA LEU A 227 4.63 -5.48 10.34
C LEU A 227 4.21 -4.56 11.50
N LYS A 228 3.93 -5.13 12.68
CA LYS A 228 3.41 -4.41 13.86
C LYS A 228 2.10 -3.68 13.56
N MET A 229 1.26 -4.25 12.71
CA MET A 229 -0.09 -3.77 12.40
C MET A 229 -1.07 -4.21 13.49
N ASN A 230 -0.83 -3.75 14.72
CA ASN A 230 -1.50 -4.25 15.94
C ASN A 230 -2.98 -3.88 16.03
N SER A 231 -3.43 -2.91 15.23
CA SER A 231 -4.84 -2.53 15.14
C SER A 231 -5.53 -3.18 13.95
N SER A 232 -4.86 -3.96 13.11
CA SER A 232 -5.49 -4.53 11.93
C SER A 232 -6.16 -5.87 12.24
N LEU A 233 -7.35 -6.05 11.69
CA LEU A 233 -8.19 -7.23 11.90
C LEU A 233 -8.65 -7.75 10.53
N MET A 234 -8.63 -9.07 10.36
CA MET A 234 -9.29 -9.72 9.23
C MET A 234 -10.61 -10.28 9.74
N THR A 235 -11.69 -9.72 9.23
CA THR A 235 -13.08 -10.17 9.42
C THR A 235 -13.42 -10.39 10.90
N PRO A 236 -13.56 -9.30 11.67
CA PRO A 236 -13.99 -9.38 13.06
C PRO A 236 -15.47 -9.80 13.09
N PHE A 237 -15.74 -11.03 13.55
CA PHE A 237 -17.11 -11.55 13.69
C PHE A 237 -17.72 -11.26 15.07
N ASP A 238 -16.92 -10.73 15.98
CA ASP A 238 -17.30 -10.36 17.35
C ASP A 238 -17.51 -8.85 17.47
N GLN A 239 -18.10 -8.39 18.58
CA GLN A 239 -18.26 -6.97 18.91
C GLN A 239 -16.89 -6.33 19.19
N GLU A 240 -16.15 -6.02 18.14
CA GLU A 240 -14.90 -5.29 18.20
C GLU A 240 -15.16 -3.80 18.44
N LYS A 241 -14.39 -3.22 19.36
CA LYS A 241 -14.41 -1.77 19.60
C LYS A 241 -13.70 -1.06 18.46
N TYR A 242 -14.11 0.18 18.20
CA TYR A 242 -13.50 1.06 17.19
C TYR A 242 -13.56 0.48 15.76
N ILE A 243 -14.68 -0.12 15.38
CA ILE A 243 -15.04 -0.39 13.99
C ILE A 243 -15.93 0.75 13.52
N ALA A 244 -15.53 1.46 12.46
CA ALA A 244 -16.36 2.49 11.86
C ALA A 244 -17.47 1.83 11.03
N GLN A 245 -18.72 2.22 11.27
CA GLN A 245 -19.86 1.81 10.48
C GLN A 245 -19.89 2.60 9.16
N GLY A 246 -20.06 1.92 8.03
CA GLY A 246 -20.34 2.58 6.76
C GLY A 246 -21.77 3.13 6.73
N PHE A 247 -21.96 4.32 6.15
CA PHE A 247 -23.27 4.93 5.97
C PHE A 247 -23.26 5.95 4.81
N ASN A 248 -24.44 6.22 4.22
CA ASN A 248 -24.59 7.18 3.13
C ASN A 248 -24.80 8.64 3.62
N ALA A 249 -24.96 9.59 2.70
CA ALA A 249 -25.12 11.01 3.03
C ALA A 249 -26.35 11.28 3.92
N GLU A 250 -27.40 10.47 3.73
CA GLU A 250 -28.67 10.52 4.44
C GLU A 250 -28.60 9.90 5.85
N GLY A 251 -27.45 9.33 6.25
CA GLY A 251 -27.29 8.68 7.55
C GLY A 251 -27.90 7.28 7.61
N VAL A 252 -28.12 6.63 6.46
CA VAL A 252 -28.54 5.23 6.39
C VAL A 252 -27.30 4.35 6.50
N ALA A 253 -27.27 3.50 7.51
CA ALA A 253 -26.19 2.53 7.72
C ALA A 253 -26.12 1.50 6.58
N ASP A 254 -24.89 1.14 6.21
CA ASP A 254 -24.64 -0.02 5.37
C ASP A 254 -25.12 -1.30 6.07
N ARG A 255 -25.48 -2.29 5.25
CA ARG A 255 -25.85 -3.62 5.75
C ARG A 255 -24.64 -4.25 6.44
N ALA A 256 -24.92 -5.06 7.46
CA ALA A 256 -23.89 -5.88 8.07
C ALA A 256 -23.21 -6.75 7.01
N GLU A 257 -21.88 -6.80 7.06
CA GLU A 257 -21.09 -7.69 6.22
C GLU A 257 -21.45 -9.14 6.52
N LEU A 258 -21.50 -9.96 5.47
CA LEU A 258 -21.63 -11.41 5.65
C LEU A 258 -20.38 -11.94 6.35
N PRO A 259 -20.48 -13.04 7.13
CA PRO A 259 -19.34 -13.63 7.79
C PRO A 259 -18.44 -14.40 6.81
N ILE A 260 -17.89 -13.68 5.83
CA ILE A 260 -17.04 -14.19 4.76
C ILE A 260 -15.62 -13.68 5.00
N THR A 261 -14.65 -14.58 5.06
CA THR A 261 -13.25 -14.23 5.23
C THR A 261 -12.75 -13.42 4.03
N GLY A 262 -12.00 -12.36 4.31
CA GLY A 262 -11.48 -11.45 3.28
C GLY A 262 -12.02 -10.02 3.37
N GLY A 263 -12.66 -9.66 4.48
CA GLY A 263 -12.84 -8.26 4.86
C GLY A 263 -11.74 -7.78 5.80
N THR A 264 -10.87 -6.87 5.37
CA THR A 264 -9.82 -6.30 6.25
C THR A 264 -10.31 -4.99 6.87
N TYR A 265 -10.12 -4.88 8.18
CA TYR A 265 -10.36 -3.66 8.94
C TYR A 265 -9.04 -3.14 9.48
N THR A 266 -8.71 -1.87 9.20
CA THR A 266 -7.42 -1.30 9.63
C THR A 266 -7.55 0.19 9.95
N THR A 267 -6.58 0.72 10.69
CA THR A 267 -6.41 2.15 10.91
C THR A 267 -5.51 2.74 9.83
N SER A 268 -5.55 4.06 9.64
CA SER A 268 -4.65 4.75 8.70
C SER A 268 -3.17 4.56 9.05
N ALA A 269 -2.86 4.42 10.36
CA ALA A 269 -1.50 4.20 10.84
C ALA A 269 -0.98 2.79 10.50
N ASP A 270 -1.82 1.76 10.59
CA ASP A 270 -1.43 0.41 10.20
C ASP A 270 -1.38 0.25 8.68
N LEU A 271 -2.30 0.88 7.95
CA LEU A 271 -2.27 0.90 6.49
C LEU A 271 -1.00 1.57 5.95
N LEU A 272 -0.48 2.61 6.64
CA LEU A 272 0.83 3.17 6.33
C LEU A 272 1.95 2.13 6.49
N LYS A 273 1.94 1.32 7.55
CA LYS A 273 2.94 0.27 7.75
C LYS A 273 2.90 -0.77 6.63
N TRP A 274 1.70 -1.12 6.17
CA TRP A 274 1.50 -2.00 5.02
C TRP A 274 2.10 -1.40 3.74
N ALA A 275 1.73 -0.18 3.38
CA ALA A 275 2.25 0.52 2.20
C ALA A 275 3.80 0.63 2.25
N ASN A 276 4.35 0.98 3.40
CA ASN A 276 5.79 1.05 3.61
C ASN A 276 6.46 -0.32 3.46
N ALA A 277 5.82 -1.40 3.92
CA ALA A 277 6.37 -2.75 3.80
C ALA A 277 6.43 -3.23 2.34
N LEU A 278 5.44 -2.85 1.51
CA LEU A 278 5.46 -3.08 0.07
C LEU A 278 6.59 -2.28 -0.59
N HIS A 279 6.71 -0.98 -0.30
CA HIS A 279 7.76 -0.14 -0.91
C HIS A 279 9.19 -0.50 -0.48
N SER A 280 9.37 -1.00 0.75
CA SER A 280 10.69 -1.38 1.28
C SER A 280 11.06 -2.84 1.05
N GLU A 281 10.24 -3.60 0.32
CA GLU A 281 10.49 -5.03 0.02
C GLU A 281 10.62 -5.88 1.29
N LYS A 282 9.98 -5.45 2.38
CA LYS A 282 10.14 -6.06 3.70
C LYS A 282 9.33 -7.35 3.85
N ILE A 283 8.21 -7.46 3.13
CA ILE A 283 7.24 -8.55 3.30
C ILE A 283 7.35 -9.63 2.21
N ILE A 284 7.73 -9.22 1.00
CA ILE A 284 8.06 -10.03 -0.18
C ILE A 284 9.10 -9.26 -1.00
N ASN A 285 9.85 -9.97 -1.85
CA ASN A 285 10.89 -9.37 -2.66
C ASN A 285 10.35 -8.51 -3.81
N LYS A 286 11.23 -7.68 -4.40
CA LYS A 286 10.91 -6.81 -5.55
C LYS A 286 10.18 -7.51 -6.70
N ASN A 287 10.61 -8.71 -7.07
CA ASN A 287 10.03 -9.42 -8.21
C ASN A 287 8.59 -9.87 -7.91
N SER A 288 8.36 -10.37 -6.70
CA SER A 288 7.03 -10.72 -6.20
C SER A 288 6.10 -9.50 -6.17
N ILE A 289 6.57 -8.35 -5.66
CA ILE A 289 5.79 -7.11 -5.67
C ILE A 289 5.43 -6.72 -7.11
N TYR A 290 6.40 -6.79 -8.02
CA TYR A 290 6.15 -6.54 -9.44
C TYR A 290 5.10 -7.50 -10.01
N GLN A 291 5.19 -8.81 -9.74
CA GLN A 291 4.24 -9.82 -10.21
C GLN A 291 2.81 -9.57 -9.72
N SER A 292 2.61 -9.24 -8.44
CA SER A 292 1.28 -8.94 -7.89
C SER A 292 0.62 -7.68 -8.46
N GLY A 293 1.43 -6.76 -9.00
CA GLY A 293 0.95 -5.54 -9.63
C GLY A 293 0.76 -5.61 -11.15
N GLN A 294 1.02 -6.75 -11.79
CA GLN A 294 0.80 -6.88 -13.23
C GLN A 294 -0.67 -7.15 -13.53
N SER A 295 -1.34 -6.24 -14.24
CA SER A 295 -2.71 -6.45 -14.72
C SER A 295 -2.74 -7.16 -16.07
N PHE A 296 -3.92 -7.67 -16.44
CA PHE A 296 -4.18 -8.16 -17.79
C PHE A 296 -4.06 -7.00 -18.81
N PRO A 297 -3.54 -7.19 -20.04
CA PRO A 297 -3.20 -6.09 -20.95
C PRO A 297 -4.43 -5.49 -21.69
N VAL A 298 -5.44 -5.05 -20.95
CA VAL A 298 -6.59 -4.27 -21.44
C VAL A 298 -6.73 -2.97 -20.65
N SER A 299 -7.39 -1.96 -21.24
CA SER A 299 -7.61 -0.67 -20.58
C SER A 299 -8.34 -0.85 -19.25
N ASP A 300 -7.93 -0.07 -18.25
CA ASP A 300 -8.58 0.01 -16.92
C ASP A 300 -8.63 -1.30 -16.13
N SER A 301 -7.91 -2.33 -16.55
CA SER A 301 -7.74 -3.56 -15.79
C SER A 301 -6.99 -3.31 -14.48
N GLN A 302 -7.44 -4.00 -13.44
CA GLN A 302 -6.79 -4.01 -12.13
C GLN A 302 -6.04 -5.32 -11.93
N SER A 303 -4.92 -5.24 -11.23
CA SER A 303 -4.18 -6.38 -10.68
C SER A 303 -4.60 -6.65 -9.23
N ALA A 304 -3.96 -7.63 -8.58
CA ALA A 304 -4.15 -7.85 -7.16
C ALA A 304 -3.66 -6.69 -6.28
N LEU A 305 -2.69 -5.90 -6.75
CA LEU A 305 -2.33 -4.58 -6.20
C LEU A 305 -3.07 -3.42 -6.92
N GLY A 306 -4.29 -3.65 -7.38
CA GLY A 306 -5.11 -2.64 -8.05
C GLY A 306 -4.41 -2.04 -9.27
N ASN A 307 -4.27 -0.71 -9.28
CA ASN A 307 -3.69 0.07 -10.39
C ASN A 307 -2.21 0.44 -10.15
N ALA A 308 -1.46 -0.38 -9.43
CA ALA A 308 -0.05 -0.15 -9.14
C ALA A 308 0.75 0.20 -10.41
N LYS A 309 1.71 1.11 -10.26
CA LYS A 309 2.60 1.55 -11.33
C LYS A 309 4.04 1.26 -10.94
N PHE A 310 4.82 0.86 -11.95
CA PHE A 310 6.19 0.41 -11.77
C PHE A 310 7.13 1.17 -12.70
N ASP A 311 8.32 1.46 -12.18
CA ASP A 311 9.45 1.99 -12.94
C ASP A 311 10.65 1.06 -12.72
N HIS A 312 11.14 0.39 -13.76
CA HIS A 312 12.18 -0.64 -13.66
C HIS A 312 11.92 -1.68 -12.55
N LYS A 313 10.67 -2.19 -12.51
CA LYS A 313 10.10 -3.07 -11.47
C LYS A 313 10.02 -2.47 -10.05
N ASN A 314 10.40 -1.21 -9.84
CA ASN A 314 10.21 -0.53 -8.56
C ASN A 314 8.78 0.00 -8.46
N LEU A 315 8.12 -0.29 -7.35
CA LEU A 315 6.78 0.22 -7.06
C LEU A 315 6.82 1.74 -6.83
N MET A 316 6.06 2.50 -7.62
CA MET A 316 6.08 3.97 -7.59
C MET A 316 5.21 4.54 -6.46
N ALA A 317 5.81 5.35 -5.58
CA ALA A 317 5.11 6.04 -4.50
C ALA A 317 4.09 7.09 -5.02
N GLY A 318 2.97 7.25 -4.31
CA GLY A 318 1.98 8.32 -4.58
C GLY A 318 0.98 8.04 -5.71
N ARG A 319 1.05 6.86 -6.35
CA ARG A 319 0.03 6.36 -7.29
C ARG A 319 -0.44 4.94 -6.96
N GLU A 320 -0.23 4.51 -5.71
CA GLU A 320 -0.83 3.28 -5.20
C GLU A 320 -2.32 3.43 -4.86
N VAL A 321 -2.92 2.25 -4.73
CA VAL A 321 -4.31 1.77 -4.59
C VAL A 321 -5.24 2.59 -3.67
N LEU A 322 -4.71 3.48 -2.84
CA LEU A 322 -5.48 4.21 -1.83
C LEU A 322 -6.36 5.34 -2.38
N LYS A 323 -6.19 5.72 -3.66
CA LYS A 323 -6.97 6.83 -4.27
C LYS A 323 -8.49 6.60 -4.29
N ARG A 324 -8.97 5.35 -4.21
CA ARG A 324 -10.42 5.06 -4.25
C ARG A 324 -11.00 4.61 -2.91
N SER A 325 -10.20 4.12 -1.97
CA SER A 325 -10.76 3.44 -0.79
C SER A 325 -11.11 4.37 0.36
N CYS A 326 -10.47 5.56 0.45
CA CYS A 326 -10.91 6.61 1.37
C CYS A 326 -11.91 7.61 0.75
N PHE A 327 -12.19 7.46 -0.55
CA PHE A 327 -13.28 8.17 -1.24
C PHE A 327 -14.33 7.12 -1.66
N GLN A 328 -15.05 6.55 -0.71
CA GLN A 328 -16.44 6.19 -1.00
C GLN A 328 -17.20 7.52 -1.21
N MET A 329 -16.99 8.11 -2.39
CA MET A 329 -17.84 9.14 -2.96
C MET A 329 -19.28 8.63 -2.88
N LEU A 330 -20.09 9.23 -2.00
CA LEU A 330 -21.32 10.01 -2.23
C LEU A 330 -22.02 9.93 -3.61
N LYS A 331 -21.83 8.86 -4.37
CA LYS A 331 -22.52 8.55 -5.62
C LYS A 331 -22.95 7.09 -5.61
N ARG A 332 -23.81 6.76 -4.65
CA ARG A 332 -24.90 5.83 -4.95
C ARG A 332 -26.16 6.68 -4.95
N LYS A 333 -26.56 7.10 -6.16
CA LYS A 333 -27.90 7.62 -6.42
C LYS A 333 -28.93 6.53 -6.16
#